data_AF-A0A257SRV1-F1
#
_entry.id   AF-A0A257SRV1-F1
#
_cell.length_a   1.000
_cell.length_b   1.000
_cell.length_c   1.000
_cell.angle_alpha   90.00
_cell.angle_beta   90.00
_cell.angle_gamma   90.00
#
_symmetry.space_group_name_H-M   'P 1'
#
loop_
_entity.id
_entity.type
_entity.pdbx_description
1 polymer ?
#
loop_
_entity_poly.entity_id
_entity_poly.type
_entity_poly.pdbx_seq_one_letter_code
_entity_poly.pdbx_strand_id
1 'polypeptide(L)' 'MSKFLFTDNDWTFARIDAVTEAIAAIAAEELQLDTYPNQLEIISAEQMLDAYASIGLPVYYAHWSFGKQRAIES' A
#
# COMPACT_ATOMS: atom_id res chain seq x y z
N MET A 1 31.41 -3.01 -3.51
CA MET A 1 30.64 -3.66 -2.42
C MET A 1 29.20 -3.21 -2.57
N SER A 2 28.25 -4.12 -2.73
CA SER A 2 26.83 -3.75 -2.80
C SER A 2 26.39 -3.27 -1.43
N LYS A 3 25.95 -2.01 -1.35
CA LYS A 3 25.42 -1.40 -0.12
C LYS A 3 24.00 -1.93 0.05
N PHE A 4 23.70 -2.56 1.20
CA PHE A 4 22.35 -3.03 1.50
C PHE A 4 21.36 -1.85 1.47
N LEU A 5 20.19 -2.07 0.86
CA LEU A 5 19.08 -1.11 0.83
C LEU A 5 18.48 -0.86 2.22
N PHE A 6 18.50 -1.88 3.07
CA PHE A 6 17.98 -1.84 4.43
C PHE A 6 19.09 -2.13 5.44
N THR A 7 19.26 -1.23 6.40
CA THR A 7 20.17 -1.38 7.55
C THR A 7 19.43 -1.33 8.89
N ASP A 8 18.14 -0.98 8.85
CA ASP A 8 17.22 -0.82 9.98
C ASP A 8 15.78 -0.95 9.44
N ASN A 9 14.79 -0.84 10.34
CA ASN A 9 13.36 -1.06 10.03
C ASN A 9 12.56 0.21 9.71
N ASP A 10 13.21 1.38 9.61
CA ASP A 10 12.52 2.64 9.34
C ASP A 10 12.09 2.77 7.87
N TRP A 11 10.99 3.45 7.62
CA TRP A 11 10.47 3.71 6.27
C TRP A 11 10.41 5.21 6.03
N THR A 12 11.54 5.76 5.62
CA THR A 12 11.64 7.16 5.20
C THR A 12 11.33 7.30 3.71
N PHE A 13 10.90 8.49 3.27
CA PHE A 13 10.62 8.74 1.85
C PHE A 13 11.82 8.40 0.95
N ALA A 14 13.03 8.80 1.32
CA ALA A 14 14.23 8.47 0.57
C ALA A 14 14.48 6.95 0.47
N ARG A 15 14.08 6.17 1.47
CA ARG A 15 14.17 4.70 1.42
C ARG A 15 13.12 4.09 0.51
N ILE A 16 11.89 4.62 0.56
CA ILE A 16 10.81 4.20 -0.35
C ILE A 16 11.23 4.44 -1.80
N ASP A 17 11.84 5.59 -2.10
CA ASP A 17 12.33 5.91 -3.43
C ASP A 17 13.42 4.94 -3.88
N ALA A 18 14.44 4.72 -3.05
CA ALA A 18 15.54 3.80 -3.35
C ALA A 18 15.05 2.35 -3.58
N VAL A 19 14.06 1.91 -2.82
CA VAL A 19 13.44 0.59 -2.98
C VAL A 19 12.64 0.54 -4.27
N THR A 20 11.89 1.58 -4.59
CA THR A 20 11.09 1.68 -5.82
C THR A 20 11.98 1.61 -7.06
N GLU A 21 13.10 2.33 -7.06
CA GLU A 21 14.10 2.27 -8.15
C GLU A 21 14.70 0.87 -8.30
N ALA A 22 15.09 0.23 -7.19
CA ALA A 22 15.65 -1.12 -7.23
C ALA A 22 14.64 -2.15 -7.77
N ILE A 23 13.38 -2.07 -7.36
CA ILE A 23 12.31 -2.94 -7.87
C ILE A 23 12.06 -2.67 -9.37
N ALA A 24 12.04 -1.41 -9.79
CA ALA A 24 11.84 -1.05 -11.20
C ALA A 24 12.96 -1.59 -12.09
N ALA A 25 14.21 -1.51 -11.65
CA ALA A 25 15.35 -2.07 -12.37
C ALA A 25 15.20 -3.58 -12.56
N ILE A 26 14.87 -4.33 -11.51
CA ILE A 26 14.65 -5.79 -11.59
C ILE A 26 13.47 -6.11 -12.53
N ALA A 27 12.35 -5.37 -12.40
CA ALA A 27 11.16 -5.58 -13.21
C ALA A 27 11.44 -5.38 -14.70
N ALA A 28 12.22 -4.37 -15.07
CA ALA A 28 12.53 -4.03 -16.46
C ALA A 28 13.69 -4.88 -17.04
N GLU A 29 14.80 -4.99 -16.31
CA GLU A 29 16.05 -5.56 -16.82
C GLU A 29 16.09 -7.08 -16.71
N GLU A 30 15.58 -7.64 -15.62
CA GLU A 30 15.67 -9.09 -15.36
C GLU A 30 14.38 -9.81 -15.75
N LEU A 31 13.23 -9.24 -15.40
CA LEU A 31 11.93 -9.90 -15.53
C LEU A 31 11.13 -9.46 -16.76
N GLN A 32 11.52 -8.36 -17.40
CA GLN A 32 10.86 -7.80 -18.60
C GLN A 32 9.34 -7.64 -18.45
N LEU A 33 8.90 -7.14 -17.29
CA LEU A 33 7.49 -6.94 -16.97
C LEU A 33 6.93 -5.68 -17.63
N ASP A 34 5.68 -5.76 -18.09
CA ASP A 34 4.90 -4.58 -18.46
C ASP A 34 4.25 -4.00 -17.20
N THR A 35 4.86 -2.94 -16.67
CA THR A 35 4.47 -2.35 -15.39
C THR A 35 3.55 -1.14 -15.58
N TYR A 36 2.55 -1.04 -14.72
CA TYR A 36 1.67 0.13 -14.65
C TYR A 36 2.19 1.14 -13.60
N PRO A 37 1.92 2.44 -13.79
CA PRO A 37 2.26 3.44 -12.79
C PRO A 37 1.47 3.22 -11.50
N ASN A 38 2.12 3.46 -10.36
CA ASN A 38 1.46 3.42 -9.06
C ASN A 38 0.39 4.51 -8.99
N GLN A 39 -0.85 4.12 -8.67
CA GLN A 39 -1.95 5.04 -8.41
C GLN A 39 -2.22 5.05 -6.90
N LEU A 40 -1.88 6.17 -6.27
CA LEU A 40 -2.12 6.38 -4.85
C LEU A 40 -3.25 7.41 -4.70
N GLU A 41 -4.34 6.99 -4.10
CA GLU A 41 -5.46 7.86 -3.77
C GLU A 41 -5.48 8.12 -2.26
N ILE A 42 -5.45 9.39 -1.88
CA ILE A 42 -5.61 9.79 -0.48
C ILE A 42 -7.10 10.07 -0.28
N ILE A 43 -7.74 9.21 0.49
CA ILE A 43 -9.17 9.31 0.81
C ILE A 43 -9.37 9.68 2.27
N SER A 44 -10.48 10.37 2.56
CA SER A 44 -10.93 10.60 3.92
C SER A 44 -11.50 9.32 4.54
N ALA A 45 -11.63 9.31 5.86
CA ALA A 45 -12.28 8.21 6.57
C ALA A 45 -13.75 8.01 6.13
N GLU A 46 -14.43 9.08 5.73
CA GLU A 46 -15.82 9.03 5.25
C GLU A 46 -15.89 8.39 3.85
N GLN A 47 -15.03 8.83 2.92
CA GLN A 47 -14.93 8.24 1.58
C GLN A 47 -14.58 6.75 1.64
N MET A 48 -13.72 6.37 2.60
CA MET A 48 -13.42 4.97 2.88
C MET A 48 -14.68 4.20 3.31
N LEU A 49 -15.48 4.74 4.24
CA LEU A 49 -16.72 4.10 4.71
C LEU A 49 -17.76 3.98 3.60
N ASP A 50 -17.91 5.00 2.75
CA ASP A 50 -18.83 4.98 1.60
C ASP A 50 -18.39 3.93 0.56
N ALA A 51 -17.09 3.81 0.30
CA ALA A 51 -16.55 2.75 -0.54
C ALA A 51 -16.84 1.36 0.05
N TYR A 52 -16.72 1.19 1.38
CA TYR A 52 -17.06 -0.08 2.05
C TYR A 52 -18.55 -0.42 1.96
N ALA A 53 -19.42 0.57 2.14
CA ALA A 53 -20.87 0.39 2.02
C ALA A 53 -21.28 0.03 0.59
N SER A 54 -20.58 0.57 -0.42
CA SER A 54 -20.92 0.41 -1.84
C SER A 54 -20.36 -0.87 -2.48
N ILE A 55 -19.20 -1.38 -2.03
CA ILE A 55 -18.48 -2.50 -2.68
C ILE A 55 -18.66 -3.82 -1.89
N GLY A 56 -19.07 -3.75 -0.63
CA GLY A 56 -19.11 -4.89 0.29
C GLY A 56 -17.74 -5.12 0.95
N LEU A 57 -17.74 -5.31 2.27
CA LEU A 57 -16.52 -5.46 3.07
C LEU A 57 -15.66 -6.63 2.56
N PRO A 58 -14.32 -6.45 2.38
CA PRO A 58 -13.42 -7.57 2.23
C PRO A 58 -13.38 -8.35 3.54
N VAL A 59 -13.96 -9.54 3.53
CA VAL A 59 -14.14 -10.43 4.70
C VAL A 59 -12.79 -10.87 5.31
N TYR A 60 -11.66 -10.64 4.63
CA TYR A 60 -10.40 -11.34 4.91
C TYR A 60 -9.33 -10.58 5.72
N TYR A 61 -9.56 -9.34 6.14
CA TYR A 61 -8.54 -8.60 6.90
C TYR A 61 -8.93 -8.34 8.37
N ALA A 62 -8.38 -9.15 9.27
CA ALA A 62 -8.65 -9.08 10.72
C ALA A 62 -8.27 -7.74 11.39
N HIS A 63 -7.34 -6.98 10.79
CA HIS A 63 -6.82 -5.72 11.34
C HIS A 63 -7.72 -4.49 11.12
N TRP A 64 -8.87 -4.65 10.43
CA TRP A 64 -9.83 -3.57 10.15
C TRP A 64 -11.06 -3.57 11.09
N SER A 65 -11.00 -4.37 12.15
CA SER A 65 -12.08 -4.55 13.14
C SER A 65 -12.50 -3.27 13.87
N PHE A 66 -11.69 -2.20 13.82
CA PHE A 66 -12.00 -0.91 14.44
C PHE A 66 -13.14 -0.14 13.73
N GLY A 67 -13.26 -0.24 12.41
CA GLY A 67 -14.33 0.41 11.65
C GLY A 67 -15.72 -0.21 11.91
N LYS A 68 -15.75 -1.52 12.19
CA LYS A 68 -16.99 -2.27 12.43
C LYS A 68 -17.73 -1.84 13.70
N GLN A 69 -17.01 -1.41 14.74
CA GLN A 69 -17.65 -0.94 15.98
C GLN A 69 -18.40 0.39 15.80
N ARG A 70 -17.93 1.28 14.92
CA ARG A 70 -18.54 2.60 14.72
C ARG A 70 -19.84 2.57 13.89
N ALA A 71 -19.98 1.61 12.98
CA ALA A 71 -21.16 1.51 12.11
C ALA A 71 -22.40 0.91 12.80
N ILE A 72 -22.23 0.27 13.96
CA ILE A 72 -23.33 -0.40 14.71
C ILE A 72 -23.95 0.56 15.75
N GLU A 73 -23.35 1.73 16.01
CA GLU A 73 -23.81 2.69 17.04
C GLU A 73 -24.50 3.94 16.48
N SER A 74 -25.05 3.90 15.25
CA SER A 74 -25.85 5.01 14.70
C SER A 74 -27.31 4.63 14.45
#